data_AF-A0A970X3P8-F1
#
_entry.id   AF-A0A970X3P8-F1
#
_cell.length_a   1.000
_cell.length_b   1.000
_cell.length_c   1.000
_cell.angle_alpha   90.00
_cell.angle_beta   90.00
_cell.angle_gamma   90.00
#
_symmetry.space_group_name_H-M   'P 1'
#
loop_
_entity.id
_entity.type
_entity.pdbx_description
1 polymer ?
#
loop_
_entity_poly.entity_id
_entity_poly.type
_entity_poly.pdbx_seq_one_letter_code
_entity_poly.pdbx_strand_id
1 'polypeptide(L)'
;MGESVVKRNNSTLWPFLSSYKGSLSVVGAVALAGWLLQVTVGAVPVGLLSFPVNAFALGLMVVVCVIMAFLPRCRGFSWLSGLSLSLATLSGMAVLALILGLVPQVPVGSEGNSLLGFDSLLRAWPFVLLYFLLTLNLTAVIVRRFKAFRWFSYAFYLNHLGLWLMLVAAGFGAADKQRYVMPVMEGATEWRVYDRDDNLVELPLAIKLNDFRMETYPPRVGMPPEPKFFESDVVVYTRDEQRLERKVSVNAPIRVGGWMIYQYGYDAERGKEARWSSFELVYDRWAPGTYVGLILFVLGALCLLWKGTKTVKLRTYESVE
;
A
#
# COMPACT_ATOMS: atom_id res chain seq x y z
N MET A 1 22.92 10.37 59.03
CA MET A 1 22.15 9.42 58.22
C MET A 1 20.96 10.17 57.62
N GLY A 2 21.08 10.61 56.37
CA GLY A 2 19.97 11.22 55.64
C GLY A 2 19.45 10.21 54.63
N GLU A 3 18.32 9.58 54.92
CA GLU A 3 17.63 8.74 53.94
C GLU A 3 17.14 9.63 52.80
N SER A 4 17.76 9.49 51.63
CA SER A 4 17.26 10.07 50.40
C SER A 4 15.93 9.38 50.06
N VAL A 5 14.81 10.03 50.40
CA VAL A 5 13.48 9.63 49.97
C VAL A 5 13.42 9.69 48.45
N VAL A 6 13.64 8.55 47.80
CA VAL A 6 13.40 8.37 46.37
C VAL A 6 11.90 8.55 46.16
N LYS A 7 11.48 9.72 45.68
CA LYS A 7 10.10 9.96 45.22
C LYS A 7 9.76 8.95 44.13
N ARG A 8 9.05 7.87 44.49
CA ARG A 8 8.44 6.95 43.52
C ARG A 8 7.40 7.74 42.73
N ASN A 9 7.62 7.88 41.44
CA ASN A 9 6.65 8.48 40.54
C ASN A 9 5.45 7.52 40.39
N ASN A 10 4.34 7.83 41.07
CA ASN A 10 3.09 7.04 41.11
C ASN A 10 2.22 7.18 39.84
N SER A 11 2.79 7.55 38.68
CA SER A 11 2.02 7.72 37.46
C SER A 11 1.40 6.40 37.00
N THR A 12 0.09 6.24 37.16
CA THR A 12 -0.71 5.08 36.69
C THR A 12 -0.92 5.06 35.17
N LEU A 13 -0.62 6.17 34.49
CA LEU A 13 -0.80 6.36 33.05
C LEU A 13 0.00 5.35 32.21
N TRP A 14 1.31 5.24 32.40
CA TRP A 14 2.15 4.38 31.57
C TRP A 14 1.82 2.88 31.71
N PRO A 15 1.59 2.34 32.92
CA PRO A 15 1.06 1.00 33.09
C PRO A 15 -0.28 0.79 32.38
N PHE A 16 -1.20 1.76 32.49
CA PHE A 16 -2.49 1.69 31.81
C PHE A 16 -2.33 1.69 30.28
N LEU A 17 -1.59 2.65 29.71
CA LEU A 17 -1.36 2.76 28.26
C LEU A 17 -0.68 1.51 27.68
N SER A 18 0.19 0.87 28.45
CA SER A 18 0.88 -0.36 28.05
C SER A 18 0.00 -1.61 28.20
N SER A 19 -1.15 -1.52 28.89
CA SER A 19 -2.11 -2.61 28.97
C SER A 19 -2.89 -2.77 27.66
N TYR A 20 -3.43 -3.95 27.41
CA TYR A 20 -4.30 -4.20 26.26
C TYR A 20 -5.52 -3.27 26.22
N LYS A 21 -6.16 -3.05 27.38
CA LYS A 21 -7.30 -2.13 27.51
C LYS A 21 -6.91 -0.71 27.12
N GLY A 22 -5.81 -0.19 27.67
CA GLY A 22 -5.35 1.15 27.36
C GLY A 22 -4.91 1.32 25.90
N SER A 23 -4.23 0.34 25.33
CA SER A 23 -3.85 0.38 23.91
C SER A 23 -5.07 0.36 22.97
N LEU A 24 -6.10 -0.44 23.27
CA LEU A 24 -7.36 -0.42 22.53
C LEU A 24 -8.09 0.93 22.68
N SER A 25 -8.10 1.52 23.88
CA SER A 25 -8.66 2.86 24.08
C SER A 25 -7.96 3.93 23.25
N VAL A 26 -6.62 3.87 23.14
CA VAL A 26 -5.85 4.80 22.29
C VAL A 26 -6.22 4.63 20.82
N VAL A 27 -6.25 3.40 20.31
CA VAL A 27 -6.63 3.14 18.91
C VAL A 27 -8.06 3.59 18.63
N GLY A 28 -9.00 3.32 19.55
CA GLY A 28 -10.37 3.81 19.45
C GLY A 28 -10.44 5.34 19.45
N ALA A 29 -9.69 6.01 20.31
CA ALA A 29 -9.61 7.47 20.33
C ALA A 29 -9.05 8.05 19.04
N VAL A 30 -8.02 7.44 18.45
CA VAL A 30 -7.45 7.85 17.15
C VAL A 30 -8.45 7.65 16.01
N ALA A 31 -9.19 6.53 16.00
CA ALA A 31 -10.25 6.28 15.03
C ALA A 31 -11.39 7.31 15.15
N LEU A 32 -11.85 7.59 16.37
CA LEU A 32 -12.86 8.60 16.66
C LEU A 32 -12.41 10.00 16.22
N ALA A 33 -11.17 10.39 16.54
CA ALA A 33 -10.59 11.64 16.05
C ALA A 33 -10.56 11.68 14.52
N GLY A 34 -10.24 10.56 13.87
CA GLY A 34 -10.31 10.42 12.42
C GLY A 34 -11.72 10.65 11.88
N TRP A 35 -12.75 10.03 12.44
CA TRP A 35 -14.13 10.28 12.01
C TRP A 35 -14.58 11.71 12.27
N LEU A 36 -14.18 12.33 13.38
CA LEU A 36 -14.46 13.74 13.64
C LEU A 36 -13.82 14.64 12.56
N LEU A 37 -12.58 14.36 12.17
CA LEU A 37 -11.92 15.06 11.06
C LEU A 37 -12.63 14.80 9.73
N GLN A 38 -13.07 13.57 9.47
CA GLN A 38 -13.83 13.21 8.27
C GLN A 38 -15.12 14.01 8.15
N VAL A 39 -15.87 14.16 9.24
CA VAL A 39 -17.14 14.91 9.25
C VAL A 39 -16.92 16.42 9.12
N THR A 40 -15.81 16.95 9.65
CA THR A 40 -15.55 18.39 9.70
C THR A 40 -14.81 18.94 8.47
N VAL A 41 -13.87 18.16 7.92
CA VAL A 41 -12.99 18.58 6.81
C VAL A 41 -13.29 17.81 5.52
N GLY A 42 -13.98 16.68 5.60
CA GLY A 42 -14.18 15.78 4.46
C GLY A 42 -13.03 14.81 4.24
N ALA A 43 -12.98 14.19 3.07
CA ALA A 43 -11.96 13.22 2.71
C ALA A 43 -10.55 13.85 2.62
N VAL A 44 -9.52 13.03 2.83
CA VAL A 44 -8.13 13.48 2.77
C VAL A 44 -7.79 13.95 1.34
N PRO A 45 -7.28 15.18 1.17
CA PRO A 45 -6.78 15.66 -0.11
C PRO A 45 -5.46 14.95 -0.44
N VAL A 46 -5.55 13.78 -1.06
CA VAL A 46 -4.41 12.86 -1.27
C VAL A 46 -3.25 13.54 -2.00
N GLY A 47 -3.51 14.52 -2.87
CA GLY A 47 -2.48 15.31 -3.55
C GLY A 47 -1.54 16.05 -2.59
N LEU A 48 -2.01 16.49 -1.42
CA LEU A 48 -1.15 17.13 -0.40
C LEU A 48 -0.14 16.16 0.22
N LEU A 49 -0.39 14.86 0.13
CA LEU A 49 0.50 13.82 0.64
C LEU A 49 1.49 13.31 -0.41
N SER A 50 1.43 13.81 -1.65
CA SER A 50 2.39 13.43 -2.70
C SER A 50 3.79 13.97 -2.39
N PHE A 51 4.78 13.50 -3.14
CA PHE A 51 6.15 13.97 -3.06
C PHE A 51 6.21 15.50 -3.22
N PRO A 52 6.94 16.22 -2.35
CA PRO A 52 7.92 15.72 -1.37
C PRO A 52 7.37 15.46 0.05
N VAL A 53 6.08 15.72 0.31
CA VAL A 53 5.51 15.71 1.67
C VAL A 53 5.54 14.31 2.29
N ASN A 54 5.18 13.26 1.54
CA ASN A 54 5.31 11.87 2.01
C ASN A 54 6.73 11.50 2.44
N ALA A 55 7.74 11.91 1.68
CA ALA A 55 9.15 11.62 1.95
C ALA A 55 9.61 12.32 3.23
N PHE A 56 9.23 13.59 3.43
CA PHE A 56 9.49 14.30 4.68
C PHE A 56 8.78 13.66 5.87
N ALA A 57 7.50 13.30 5.73
CA ALA A 57 6.73 12.65 6.80
C ALA A 57 7.35 11.30 7.20
N LEU A 58 7.77 10.49 6.23
CA LEU A 58 8.46 9.22 6.45
C LEU A 58 9.83 9.44 7.13
N GLY A 59 10.62 10.38 6.64
CA GLY A 59 11.92 10.72 7.22
C GLY A 59 11.80 11.17 8.67
N LEU A 60 10.85 12.07 8.94
CA LEU A 60 10.54 12.56 10.28
C LEU A 60 10.11 11.41 11.21
N MET A 61 9.23 10.52 10.75
CA MET A 61 8.80 9.35 11.51
C MET A 61 9.98 8.48 11.97
N VAL A 62 10.92 8.19 11.06
CA VAL A 62 12.12 7.39 11.37
C VAL A 62 13.03 8.14 12.34
N VAL A 63 13.33 9.41 12.06
CA VAL A 63 14.21 10.25 12.90
C VAL A 63 13.67 10.36 14.32
N VAL A 64 12.38 10.64 14.48
CA VAL A 64 11.72 10.72 15.79
C VAL A 64 11.83 9.39 16.55
N CYS A 65 11.59 8.26 15.90
CA CYS A 65 11.74 6.94 16.53
C CYS A 65 13.18 6.65 16.97
N VAL A 66 14.16 7.02 16.13
CA VAL A 66 15.59 6.87 16.45
C VAL A 66 15.97 7.74 17.64
N ILE A 67 15.64 9.05 17.62
CA ILE A 67 15.92 9.97 18.73
C ILE A 67 15.31 9.41 20.03
N MET A 68 14.04 9.03 20.01
CA MET A 68 13.35 8.46 21.17
C MET A 68 14.01 7.18 21.69
N ALA A 69 14.59 6.34 20.81
CA ALA A 69 15.26 5.11 21.20
C ALA A 69 16.57 5.34 21.97
N PHE A 70 17.24 6.46 21.73
CA PHE A 70 18.50 6.83 22.39
C PHE A 70 18.31 7.71 23.62
N LEU A 71 17.13 8.30 23.82
CA LEU A 71 16.79 9.02 25.05
C LEU A 71 16.76 8.08 26.27
N PRO A 72 17.40 8.45 27.40
CA PRO A 72 17.48 7.60 28.58
C PRO A 72 16.09 7.38 29.20
N ARG A 73 15.72 6.11 29.42
CA ARG A 73 14.48 5.69 30.09
C ARG A 73 13.20 6.31 29.48
N CYS A 74 13.19 6.53 28.17
CA CYS A 74 12.03 7.07 27.45
C CYS A 74 10.84 6.08 27.51
N ARG A 75 9.88 6.36 28.40
CA ARG A 75 8.65 5.55 28.56
C ARG A 75 7.79 5.58 27.29
N GLY A 76 7.77 6.72 26.59
CA GLY A 76 7.11 6.89 25.30
C GLY A 76 7.61 5.90 24.25
N PHE A 77 8.92 5.74 24.10
CA PHE A 77 9.50 4.76 23.18
C PHE A 77 9.16 3.32 23.57
N SER A 78 9.23 3.01 24.87
CA SER A 78 8.86 1.68 25.39
C SER A 78 7.40 1.33 25.10
N TRP A 79 6.50 2.31 25.25
CA TRP A 79 5.08 2.17 24.95
C TRP A 79 4.83 2.08 23.43
N LEU A 80 5.43 2.98 22.65
CA LEU A 80 5.25 3.06 21.19
C LEU A 80 5.72 1.78 20.48
N SER A 81 6.76 1.14 21.01
CA SER A 81 7.24 -0.16 20.50
C SER A 81 6.56 -1.36 21.19
N GLY A 82 5.59 -1.16 22.08
CA GLY A 82 4.95 -2.20 22.88
C GLY A 82 4.10 -3.19 22.07
N LEU A 83 4.06 -4.46 22.52
CA LEU A 83 3.26 -5.51 21.89
C LEU A 83 1.75 -5.22 21.97
N SER A 84 1.28 -4.65 23.08
CA SER A 84 -0.12 -4.28 23.26
C SER A 84 -0.59 -3.25 22.23
N LEU A 85 0.22 -2.23 21.94
CA LEU A 85 -0.07 -1.24 20.90
C LEU A 85 0.00 -1.86 19.50
N SER A 86 0.96 -2.76 19.23
CA SER A 86 1.02 -3.48 17.95
C SER A 86 -0.24 -4.32 17.70
N LEU A 87 -0.71 -5.04 18.71
CA LEU A 87 -1.94 -5.84 18.58
C LEU A 87 -3.18 -4.94 18.45
N ALA A 88 -3.28 -3.86 19.23
CA ALA A 88 -4.40 -2.93 19.14
C ALA A 88 -4.47 -2.23 17.76
N THR A 89 -3.35 -1.75 17.25
CA THR A 89 -3.28 -1.10 15.92
C THR A 89 -3.60 -2.09 14.80
N LEU A 90 -3.09 -3.32 14.89
CA LEU A 90 -3.45 -4.39 13.96
C LEU A 90 -4.94 -4.72 14.01
N SER A 91 -5.55 -4.81 15.20
CA SER A 91 -6.99 -5.03 15.34
C SER A 91 -7.81 -3.88 14.75
N GLY A 92 -7.43 -2.62 15.00
CA GLY A 92 -8.10 -1.46 14.41
C GLY A 92 -8.03 -1.47 12.89
N MET A 93 -6.86 -1.75 12.33
CA MET A 93 -6.68 -1.89 10.88
C MET A 93 -7.44 -3.09 10.30
N ALA A 94 -7.55 -4.20 11.03
CA ALA A 94 -8.33 -5.36 10.60
C ALA A 94 -9.84 -5.04 10.54
N VAL A 95 -10.36 -4.27 11.50
CA VAL A 95 -11.76 -3.80 11.47
C VAL A 95 -11.99 -2.89 10.26
N LEU A 96 -11.09 -1.94 9.99
CA LEU A 96 -11.21 -1.09 8.80
C LEU A 96 -11.07 -1.88 7.50
N ALA A 97 -10.16 -2.86 7.43
CA ALA A 97 -10.03 -3.73 6.26
C ALA A 97 -11.28 -4.58 6.03
N LEU A 98 -11.96 -5.03 7.10
CA LEU A 98 -13.24 -5.71 7.00
C LEU A 98 -14.32 -4.78 6.42
N ILE A 99 -14.40 -3.53 6.89
CA ILE A 99 -15.32 -2.52 6.33
C ILE A 99 -15.01 -2.28 4.84
N LEU A 100 -13.73 -2.12 4.49
CA LEU A 100 -13.28 -1.94 3.10
C LEU A 100 -13.74 -3.10 2.19
N GLY A 101 -13.73 -4.33 2.70
CA GLY A 101 -14.14 -5.52 1.96
C GLY A 101 -15.66 -5.76 1.91
N LEU A 102 -16.42 -5.23 2.88
CA LEU A 102 -17.88 -5.41 2.98
C LEU A 102 -18.68 -4.25 2.39
N VAL A 103 -18.11 -3.03 2.37
CA VAL A 103 -18.77 -1.83 1.85
C VAL A 103 -18.32 -1.60 0.41
N PRO A 104 -19.24 -1.47 -0.56
CA PRO A 104 -18.91 -1.10 -1.93
C PRO A 104 -18.08 0.18 -1.96
N GLN A 105 -16.91 0.12 -2.57
CA GLN A 105 -16.01 1.26 -2.71
C GLN A 105 -16.32 2.00 -4.01
N VAL A 106 -16.38 3.33 -3.95
CA VAL A 106 -16.62 4.15 -5.13
C VAL A 106 -15.43 4.04 -6.10
N PRO A 107 -15.68 4.07 -7.42
CA PRO A 107 -14.62 4.08 -8.42
C PRO A 107 -13.63 5.22 -8.18
N VAL A 108 -12.36 4.94 -8.46
CA VAL A 108 -11.29 5.95 -8.39
C VAL A 108 -11.65 7.12 -9.33
N GLY A 109 -11.77 8.33 -8.78
CA GLY A 109 -12.17 9.53 -9.54
C GLY A 109 -13.58 10.04 -9.22
N SER A 110 -14.44 9.22 -8.59
CA SER A 110 -15.73 9.68 -8.10
C SER A 110 -15.64 10.19 -6.65
N GLU A 111 -16.46 11.21 -6.34
CA GLU A 111 -16.65 11.68 -4.98
C GLU A 111 -17.50 10.67 -4.19
N GLY A 112 -17.00 10.30 -3.01
CA GLY A 112 -17.77 9.48 -2.08
C GLY A 112 -18.85 10.34 -1.43
N ASN A 113 -20.06 9.80 -1.33
CA ASN A 113 -21.21 10.51 -0.72
C ASN A 113 -21.34 10.18 0.78
N SER A 114 -20.55 9.24 1.30
CA SER A 114 -20.61 8.87 2.71
C SER A 114 -20.00 9.94 3.62
N LEU A 115 -20.81 10.50 4.52
CA LEU A 115 -20.37 11.44 5.56
C LEU A 115 -19.22 10.87 6.43
N LEU A 116 -19.24 9.56 6.68
CA LEU A 116 -18.22 8.86 7.47
C LEU A 116 -17.07 8.28 6.61
N GLY A 117 -17.14 8.41 5.29
CA GLY A 117 -16.11 7.97 4.34
C GLY A 117 -16.01 6.45 4.15
N PHE A 118 -17.05 5.67 4.44
CA PHE A 118 -16.99 4.20 4.32
C PHE A 118 -16.93 3.69 2.88
N ASP A 119 -17.47 4.46 1.95
CA ASP A 119 -17.47 4.20 0.51
C ASP A 119 -16.15 4.60 -0.17
N SER A 120 -15.25 5.25 0.55
CA SER A 120 -13.97 5.77 0.07
C SER A 120 -12.89 5.65 1.15
N LEU A 121 -12.85 4.49 1.82
CA LEU A 121 -12.18 4.32 3.11
C LEU A 121 -10.66 4.60 3.06
N LEU A 122 -9.99 4.31 1.95
CA LEU A 122 -8.56 4.61 1.78
C LEU A 122 -8.24 6.11 1.80
N ARG A 123 -9.23 6.96 1.53
CA ARG A 123 -9.15 8.43 1.61
C ARG A 123 -9.72 8.97 2.93
N ALA A 124 -10.26 8.12 3.79
CA ALA A 124 -10.89 8.55 5.03
C ALA A 124 -9.83 8.78 6.13
N TRP A 125 -9.96 9.88 6.87
CA TRP A 125 -9.10 10.19 8.01
C TRP A 125 -8.91 9.07 9.04
N PRO A 126 -9.93 8.28 9.47
CA PRO A 126 -9.68 7.17 10.42
C PRO A 126 -8.73 6.12 9.87
N PHE A 127 -8.79 5.83 8.56
CA PHE A 127 -7.85 4.91 7.91
C PHE A 127 -6.44 5.50 7.90
N VAL A 128 -6.28 6.75 7.46
CA VAL A 128 -4.97 7.41 7.37
C VAL A 128 -4.30 7.53 8.74
N LEU A 129 -5.03 7.91 9.79
CA LEU A 129 -4.47 8.05 11.13
C LEU A 129 -4.09 6.69 11.76
N LEU A 130 -4.93 5.66 11.61
CA LEU A 130 -4.59 4.33 12.11
C LEU A 130 -3.46 3.69 11.32
N TYR A 131 -3.40 3.93 10.01
CA TYR A 131 -2.31 3.50 9.16
C TYR A 131 -0.98 4.16 9.55
N PHE A 132 -1.01 5.47 9.81
CA PHE A 132 0.13 6.21 10.33
C PHE A 132 0.57 5.67 11.70
N LEU A 133 -0.37 5.41 12.62
CA LEU A 133 -0.05 4.85 13.93
C LEU A 133 0.54 3.43 13.83
N LEU A 134 0.01 2.57 12.94
CA LEU A 134 0.55 1.24 12.67
C LEU A 134 2.00 1.31 12.15
N THR A 135 2.25 2.16 11.15
CA THR A 135 3.59 2.30 10.55
C THR A 135 4.58 2.95 11.51
N LEU A 136 4.14 3.90 12.36
CA LEU A 136 4.93 4.48 13.43
C LEU A 136 5.28 3.44 14.52
N ASN A 137 4.31 2.64 14.96
CA ASN A 137 4.52 1.53 15.90
C ASN A 137 5.53 0.51 15.33
N LEU A 138 5.35 0.10 14.07
CA LEU A 138 6.24 -0.84 13.40
C LEU A 138 7.66 -0.28 13.26
N THR A 139 7.80 1.00 12.91
CA THR A 139 9.10 1.71 12.86
C THR A 139 9.78 1.65 14.23
N ALA A 140 9.06 1.97 15.32
CA ALA A 140 9.61 1.92 16.68
C ALA A 140 10.01 0.50 17.11
N VAL A 141 9.24 -0.53 16.73
CA VAL A 141 9.58 -1.94 16.97
C VAL A 141 10.88 -2.33 16.28
N ILE A 142 11.04 -1.93 15.01
CA ILE A 142 12.25 -2.18 14.21
C ILE A 142 13.45 -1.48 14.85
N VAL A 143 13.34 -0.19 15.16
CA VAL A 143 14.41 0.58 15.82
C VAL A 143 14.80 -0.06 17.15
N ARG A 144 13.84 -0.47 17.98
CA ARG A 144 14.12 -1.16 19.26
C ARG A 144 14.91 -2.44 19.06
N ARG A 145 14.61 -3.19 18.00
CA ARG A 145 15.27 -4.46 17.68
C ARG A 145 16.65 -4.27 17.04
N PHE A 146 16.87 -3.18 16.33
CA PHE A 146 18.20 -2.79 15.84
C PHE A 146 19.10 -2.25 16.95
N LYS A 147 18.55 -1.58 17.97
CA LYS A 147 19.34 -1.14 19.14
C LYS A 147 20.00 -2.31 19.89
N ALA A 148 19.35 -3.48 19.89
CA ALA A 148 19.88 -4.72 20.48
C ALA A 148 20.09 -5.78 19.40
N PHE A 149 20.86 -5.43 18.36
CA PHE A 149 21.00 -6.24 17.15
C PHE A 149 21.61 -7.64 17.41
N ARG A 150 21.04 -8.66 16.77
CA ARG A 150 21.54 -10.05 16.82
C ARG A 150 21.43 -10.73 15.46
N TRP A 151 22.55 -11.07 14.83
CA TRP A 151 22.59 -11.71 13.50
C TRP A 151 21.71 -12.96 13.38
N PHE A 152 21.65 -13.79 14.42
CA PHE A 152 20.82 -15.02 14.43
C PHE A 152 19.30 -14.76 14.36
N SER A 153 18.88 -13.51 14.60
CA SER A 153 17.48 -13.06 14.46
C SER A 153 17.17 -12.54 13.04
N TYR A 154 17.99 -12.82 12.02
CA TYR A 154 17.77 -12.41 10.61
C TYR A 154 16.34 -12.61 10.12
N ALA A 155 15.69 -13.73 10.48
CA ALA A 155 14.32 -14.04 10.08
C ALA A 155 13.30 -13.01 10.62
N PHE A 156 13.52 -12.51 11.84
CA PHE A 156 12.72 -11.42 12.40
C PHE A 156 12.94 -10.13 11.62
N TYR A 157 14.20 -9.78 11.32
CA TYR A 157 14.53 -8.55 10.59
C TYR A 157 13.97 -8.55 9.18
N LEU A 158 14.15 -9.64 8.41
CA LEU A 158 13.59 -9.80 7.07
C LEU A 158 12.07 -9.63 7.08
N ASN A 159 11.40 -10.31 8.02
CA ASN A 159 9.94 -10.24 8.14
C ASN A 159 9.45 -8.81 8.44
N HIS A 160 10.00 -8.17 9.48
CA HIS A 160 9.52 -6.85 9.92
C HIS A 160 9.96 -5.72 8.99
N LEU A 161 11.20 -5.75 8.46
CA LEU A 161 11.63 -4.78 7.45
C LEU A 161 10.87 -4.95 6.15
N GLY A 162 10.60 -6.19 5.72
CA GLY A 162 9.80 -6.47 4.54
C GLY A 162 8.38 -5.92 4.67
N LEU A 163 7.72 -6.20 5.80
CA LEU A 163 6.41 -5.64 6.12
C LEU A 163 6.43 -4.12 6.17
N TRP A 164 7.43 -3.52 6.82
CA TRP A 164 7.57 -2.07 6.92
C TRP A 164 7.76 -1.41 5.57
N LEU A 165 8.67 -1.94 4.74
CA LEU A 165 8.94 -1.43 3.40
C LEU A 165 7.71 -1.56 2.50
N MET A 166 7.02 -2.70 2.56
CA MET A 166 5.79 -2.94 1.80
C MET A 166 4.68 -1.96 2.19
N LEU A 167 4.45 -1.77 3.49
CA LEU A 167 3.45 -0.81 3.98
C LEU A 167 3.85 0.61 3.59
N VAL A 168 5.04 1.07 3.96
CA VAL A 168 5.47 2.44 3.64
C VAL A 168 5.38 2.73 2.13
N ALA A 169 5.86 1.83 1.28
CA ALA A 169 5.78 2.01 -0.16
C ALA A 169 4.33 2.05 -0.68
N ALA A 170 3.46 1.13 -0.21
CA ALA A 170 2.07 1.08 -0.65
C ALA A 170 1.23 2.25 -0.11
N GLY A 171 1.44 2.67 1.14
CA GLY A 171 0.66 3.71 1.79
C GLY A 171 1.16 5.12 1.48
N PHE A 172 2.42 5.41 1.78
CA PHE A 172 3.00 6.75 1.54
C PHE A 172 3.21 7.02 0.05
N GLY A 173 3.44 5.97 -0.75
CA GLY A 173 3.54 6.07 -2.20
C GLY A 173 2.20 6.15 -2.93
N ALA A 174 1.07 5.87 -2.27
CA ALA A 174 -0.25 5.89 -2.91
C ALA A 174 -0.59 7.26 -3.53
N ALA A 175 -0.12 8.34 -2.92
CA ALA A 175 -0.33 9.71 -3.40
C ALA A 175 0.48 10.05 -4.66
N ASP A 176 1.59 9.34 -4.89
CA ASP A 176 2.47 9.56 -6.06
C ASP A 176 2.06 8.71 -7.27
N LYS A 177 1.14 7.76 -7.06
CA LYS A 177 0.69 6.85 -8.12
C LYS A 177 -0.22 7.59 -9.09
N GLN A 178 0.17 7.61 -10.36
CA GLN A 178 -0.64 8.14 -11.44
C GLN A 178 -1.25 6.99 -12.24
N ARG A 179 -2.51 7.14 -12.62
CA ARG A 179 -3.27 6.16 -13.39
C ARG A 179 -4.14 6.90 -14.39
N TYR A 180 -3.96 6.59 -15.66
CA TYR A 180 -4.71 7.20 -16.77
C TYR A 180 -5.26 6.12 -17.68
N VAL A 181 -6.34 6.44 -18.40
CA VAL A 181 -6.87 5.61 -19.48
C VAL A 181 -6.73 6.39 -20.77
N MET A 182 -6.08 5.79 -21.76
CA MET A 182 -5.84 6.38 -23.08
C MET A 182 -6.56 5.56 -24.15
N PRO A 183 -7.72 6.01 -24.66
CA PRO A 183 -8.33 5.44 -25.85
C PRO A 183 -7.51 5.83 -27.09
N VAL A 184 -7.25 4.86 -27.97
CA VAL A 184 -6.47 5.06 -29.19
C VAL A 184 -7.19 4.40 -30.35
N MET A 185 -7.48 5.17 -31.39
CA MET A 185 -8.04 4.66 -32.65
C MET A 185 -6.96 3.93 -33.45
N GLU A 186 -7.35 2.92 -34.20
CA GLU A 186 -6.45 2.20 -35.10
C GLU A 186 -5.84 3.16 -36.14
N GLY A 187 -4.52 3.09 -36.32
CA GLY A 187 -3.72 4.00 -37.13
C GLY A 187 -3.38 5.34 -36.48
N ALA A 188 -4.08 5.74 -35.41
CA ALA A 188 -3.87 7.00 -34.71
C ALA A 188 -2.76 6.89 -33.65
N THR A 189 -2.19 8.05 -33.30
CA THR A 189 -1.20 8.18 -32.22
C THR A 189 -1.75 9.13 -31.18
N GLU A 190 -1.77 8.72 -29.91
CA GLU A 190 -2.26 9.52 -28.80
C GLU A 190 -1.22 9.63 -27.68
N TRP A 191 -1.16 10.79 -27.04
CA TRP A 191 -0.32 11.09 -25.87
C TRP A 191 -1.08 11.88 -24.80
N ARG A 192 -2.37 12.12 -25.05
CA ARG A 192 -3.23 12.97 -24.24
C ARG A 192 -4.21 12.08 -23.49
N VAL A 193 -4.42 12.40 -22.22
CA VAL A 193 -5.36 11.71 -21.33
C VAL A 193 -6.11 12.74 -20.52
N TYR A 194 -7.25 12.34 -19.96
CA TYR A 194 -7.95 13.15 -18.97
C TYR A 194 -7.57 12.66 -17.57
N ASP A 195 -7.31 13.61 -16.66
CA ASP A 195 -7.12 13.29 -15.25
C ASP A 195 -8.47 13.14 -14.52
N ARG A 196 -8.45 13.12 -13.18
CA ARG A 196 -9.67 12.92 -12.38
C ARG A 196 -10.59 14.14 -12.36
N ASP A 197 -10.05 15.32 -12.68
CA ASP A 197 -10.75 16.59 -12.68
C ASP A 197 -11.13 16.99 -14.11
N ASP A 198 -11.15 16.03 -15.04
CA ASP A 198 -11.36 16.18 -16.48
C ASP A 198 -10.38 17.16 -17.17
N ASN A 199 -9.21 17.40 -16.57
CA ASN A 199 -8.18 18.21 -17.21
C ASN A 199 -7.42 17.37 -18.23
N LEU A 200 -7.15 17.98 -19.39
CA LEU A 200 -6.30 17.39 -20.41
C LEU A 200 -4.84 17.41 -19.93
N VAL A 201 -4.24 16.22 -19.81
CA VAL A 201 -2.85 16.02 -19.42
C VAL A 201 -2.09 15.38 -20.58
N GLU A 202 -0.92 15.93 -20.91
CA GLU A 202 0.00 15.35 -21.89
C GLU A 202 1.02 14.45 -21.19
N LEU A 203 1.07 13.18 -21.60
CA LEU A 203 1.99 12.20 -21.04
C LEU A 203 3.37 12.28 -21.70
N PRO A 204 4.43 11.85 -20.99
CA PRO A 204 5.79 11.79 -21.54
C PRO A 204 6.02 10.58 -22.48
N LEU A 205 4.94 9.96 -22.97
CA LEU A 205 4.95 8.90 -23.96
C LEU A 205 3.71 8.99 -24.85
N ALA A 206 3.83 8.55 -26.10
CA ALA A 206 2.72 8.42 -27.03
C ALA A 206 2.52 6.95 -27.44
N ILE A 207 1.28 6.53 -27.64
CA ILE A 207 0.94 5.19 -28.11
C ILE A 207 0.26 5.32 -29.47
N LYS A 208 0.80 4.63 -30.47
CA LYS A 208 0.14 4.38 -31.74
C LYS A 208 -0.43 2.97 -31.75
N LEU A 209 -1.71 2.84 -32.07
CA LEU A 209 -2.34 1.54 -32.32
C LEU A 209 -2.13 1.18 -33.79
N ASN A 210 -1.44 0.09 -34.08
CA ASN A 210 -1.30 -0.40 -35.45
C ASN A 210 -2.41 -1.38 -35.82
N ASP A 211 -2.74 -2.30 -34.92
CA ASP A 211 -3.70 -3.38 -35.17
C ASP A 211 -4.25 -3.90 -33.82
N PHE A 212 -5.50 -4.33 -33.82
CA PHE A 212 -6.15 -4.99 -32.68
C PHE A 212 -6.58 -6.39 -33.09
N ARG A 213 -6.23 -7.39 -32.28
CA ARG A 213 -6.56 -8.79 -32.54
C ARG A 213 -7.30 -9.38 -31.36
N MET A 214 -8.33 -10.15 -31.67
CA MET A 214 -9.10 -10.87 -30.66
C MET A 214 -9.46 -12.28 -31.10
N GLU A 215 -9.26 -13.23 -30.20
CA GLU A 215 -9.83 -14.56 -30.25
C GLU A 215 -11.09 -14.62 -29.40
N THR A 216 -12.11 -15.30 -29.90
CA THR A 216 -13.37 -15.53 -29.18
C THR A 216 -13.56 -17.01 -28.94
N TYR A 217 -14.24 -17.37 -27.85
CA TYR A 217 -14.71 -18.74 -27.66
C TYR A 217 -15.74 -19.12 -28.75
N PRO A 218 -15.94 -20.43 -28.99
CA PRO A 218 -17.03 -20.88 -29.85
C PRO A 218 -18.37 -20.30 -29.37
N PRO A 219 -19.21 -19.78 -30.27
CA PRO A 219 -20.46 -19.14 -29.90
C PRO A 219 -21.38 -20.15 -29.18
N ARG A 220 -22.00 -19.70 -28.10
CA ARG A 220 -23.07 -20.43 -27.42
C ARG A 220 -24.40 -19.95 -27.96
N VAL A 221 -25.35 -20.87 -28.16
CA VAL A 221 -26.66 -20.56 -28.73
C VAL A 221 -27.34 -19.46 -27.90
N GLY A 222 -27.66 -18.33 -28.54
CA GLY A 222 -28.34 -17.20 -27.90
C GLY A 222 -27.44 -16.23 -27.11
N MET A 223 -26.11 -16.38 -27.14
CA MET A 223 -25.17 -15.44 -26.49
C MET A 223 -24.16 -14.85 -27.49
N PRO A 224 -23.74 -13.58 -27.29
CA PRO A 224 -22.66 -13.00 -28.07
C PRO A 224 -21.32 -13.74 -27.83
N PRO A 225 -20.39 -13.74 -28.79
CA PRO A 225 -19.09 -14.40 -28.63
C PRO A 225 -18.29 -13.79 -27.47
N GLU A 226 -17.89 -14.61 -26.51
CA GLU A 226 -17.06 -14.17 -25.39
C GLU A 226 -15.59 -14.03 -25.83
N PRO A 227 -14.90 -12.91 -25.49
CA PRO A 227 -13.48 -12.75 -25.76
C PRO A 227 -12.67 -13.78 -24.96
N LYS A 228 -11.87 -14.57 -25.65
CA LYS A 228 -10.91 -15.50 -25.05
C LYS A 228 -9.58 -14.81 -24.77
N PHE A 229 -9.16 -13.96 -25.70
CA PHE A 229 -7.88 -13.26 -25.67
C PHE A 229 -7.97 -12.05 -26.60
N PHE A 230 -7.39 -10.93 -26.20
CA PHE A 230 -7.20 -9.80 -27.09
C PHE A 230 -5.83 -9.15 -26.87
N GLU A 231 -5.27 -8.63 -27.96
CA GLU A 231 -3.95 -8.04 -28.04
C GLU A 231 -3.97 -6.85 -28.99
N SER A 232 -3.23 -5.81 -28.63
CA SER A 232 -2.97 -4.67 -29.50
C SER A 232 -1.51 -4.66 -29.93
N ASP A 233 -1.27 -4.60 -31.23
CA ASP A 233 0.05 -4.28 -31.79
C ASP A 233 0.21 -2.75 -31.72
N VAL A 234 1.17 -2.29 -30.91
CA VAL A 234 1.38 -0.86 -30.65
C VAL A 234 2.81 -0.41 -30.94
N VAL A 235 2.95 0.88 -31.26
CA VAL A 235 4.24 1.58 -31.22
C VAL A 235 4.20 2.57 -30.07
N VAL A 236 5.11 2.43 -29.13
CA VAL A 236 5.28 3.40 -28.04
C VAL A 236 6.43 4.34 -28.40
N TYR A 237 6.15 5.63 -28.39
CA TYR A 237 7.14 6.70 -28.56
C TYR A 237 7.46 7.31 -27.20
N THR A 238 8.74 7.45 -26.88
CA THR A 238 9.19 8.14 -25.66
C THR A 238 9.77 9.51 -25.99
N ARG A 239 9.91 10.38 -24.98
CA ARG A 239 10.59 11.68 -25.13
C ARG A 239 12.05 11.55 -25.58
N ASP A 240 12.69 10.42 -25.31
CA ASP A 240 14.07 10.12 -25.75
C ASP A 240 14.09 9.57 -27.20
N GLU A 241 13.06 9.89 -27.99
CA GLU A 241 12.87 9.49 -29.38
C GLU A 241 12.93 7.98 -29.65
N GLN A 242 12.75 7.15 -28.63
CA GLN A 242 12.72 5.70 -28.81
C GLN A 242 11.38 5.28 -29.41
N ARG A 243 11.45 4.55 -30.52
CA ARG A 243 10.31 3.89 -31.17
C ARG A 243 10.30 2.41 -30.77
N LEU A 244 9.37 2.03 -29.91
CA LEU A 244 9.29 0.67 -29.37
C LEU A 244 8.04 -0.04 -29.89
N GLU A 245 8.24 -0.96 -30.84
CA GLU A 245 7.17 -1.86 -31.30
C GLU A 245 6.94 -2.93 -30.23
N ARG A 246 5.70 -3.04 -29.74
CA ARG A 246 5.32 -3.92 -28.64
C ARG A 246 3.92 -4.49 -28.88
N LYS A 247 3.67 -5.61 -28.21
CA LYS A 247 2.37 -6.25 -28.11
C LYS A 247 1.87 -6.06 -26.69
N VAL A 248 0.67 -5.53 -26.54
CA VAL A 248 0.00 -5.40 -25.24
C VAL A 248 -1.22 -6.29 -25.27
N SER A 249 -1.21 -7.34 -24.47
CA SER A 249 -2.32 -8.28 -24.38
C SER A 249 -2.91 -8.33 -22.97
N VAL A 250 -4.11 -8.92 -22.86
CA VAL A 250 -4.77 -9.11 -21.57
C VAL A 250 -3.83 -9.86 -20.61
N ASN A 251 -3.66 -9.32 -19.41
CA ASN A 251 -2.77 -9.84 -18.35
C ASN A 251 -1.26 -9.82 -18.65
N ALA A 252 -0.81 -9.30 -19.79
CA ALA A 252 0.60 -9.14 -20.13
C ALA A 252 0.93 -7.65 -20.39
N PRO A 253 1.04 -6.83 -19.33
CA PRO A 253 1.39 -5.42 -19.49
C PRO A 253 2.84 -5.26 -19.93
N ILE A 254 3.12 -4.18 -20.64
CA ILE A 254 4.48 -3.79 -21.02
C ILE A 254 4.98 -2.66 -20.13
N ARG A 255 6.30 -2.62 -19.90
CA ARG A 255 6.95 -1.52 -19.19
C ARG A 255 7.74 -0.65 -20.16
N VAL A 256 7.49 0.64 -20.16
CA VAL A 256 8.23 1.64 -20.93
C VAL A 256 8.64 2.79 -20.00
N GLY A 257 9.93 2.93 -19.75
CA GLY A 257 10.44 3.84 -18.72
C GLY A 257 9.86 3.52 -17.33
N GLY A 258 9.23 4.51 -16.71
CA GLY A 258 8.52 4.34 -15.43
C GLY A 258 7.04 3.95 -15.56
N TRP A 259 6.53 3.75 -16.77
CA TRP A 259 5.12 3.46 -17.02
C TRP A 259 4.90 1.98 -17.27
N MET A 260 3.86 1.44 -16.63
CA MET A 260 3.25 0.16 -16.98
C MET A 260 2.03 0.44 -17.86
N ILE A 261 1.95 -0.22 -19.01
CA ILE A 261 0.88 -0.06 -19.97
C ILE A 261 0.12 -1.38 -20.03
N TYR A 262 -1.14 -1.34 -19.61
CA TYR A 262 -2.05 -2.48 -19.59
C TYR A 262 -3.05 -2.35 -20.73
N GLN A 263 -3.40 -3.49 -21.32
CA GLN A 263 -4.58 -3.59 -22.15
C GLN A 263 -5.82 -3.42 -21.25
N TYR A 264 -6.55 -2.32 -21.40
CA TYR A 264 -7.67 -1.97 -20.51
C TYR A 264 -9.02 -2.33 -21.12
N GLY A 265 -9.24 -1.96 -22.37
CA GLY A 265 -10.51 -2.20 -23.06
C GLY A 265 -10.37 -2.08 -24.57
N TYR A 266 -11.49 -2.23 -25.25
CA TYR A 266 -11.61 -2.16 -26.70
C TYR A 266 -13.05 -1.82 -27.08
N ASP A 267 -13.29 -1.59 -28.37
CA ASP A 267 -14.62 -1.42 -28.95
C ASP A 267 -15.45 -2.72 -28.86
N ALA A 268 -16.14 -2.90 -27.72
CA ALA A 268 -16.89 -4.13 -27.43
C ALA A 268 -18.08 -4.34 -28.39
N GLU A 269 -18.65 -3.27 -28.95
CA GLU A 269 -19.78 -3.34 -29.90
C GLU A 269 -19.36 -3.98 -31.23
N ARG A 270 -18.12 -3.74 -31.66
CA ARG A 270 -17.58 -4.26 -32.92
C ARG A 270 -16.80 -5.56 -32.77
N GLY A 271 -16.43 -5.93 -31.55
CA GLY A 271 -15.75 -7.18 -31.28
C GLY A 271 -14.45 -7.30 -32.09
N LYS A 272 -14.39 -8.28 -33.00
CA LYS A 272 -13.17 -8.55 -33.80
C LYS A 272 -12.81 -7.42 -34.77
N GLU A 273 -13.77 -6.56 -35.09
CA GLU A 273 -13.60 -5.40 -35.96
C GLU A 273 -13.43 -4.10 -35.16
N ALA A 274 -12.98 -4.22 -33.90
CA ALA A 274 -12.76 -3.07 -33.04
C ALA A 274 -11.78 -2.09 -33.67
N ARG A 275 -12.21 -0.83 -33.80
CA ARG A 275 -11.39 0.25 -34.40
C ARG A 275 -10.64 1.08 -33.38
N TRP A 276 -10.77 0.74 -32.11
CA TRP A 276 -10.04 1.39 -31.04
C TRP A 276 -9.79 0.43 -29.88
N SER A 277 -8.73 0.74 -29.16
CA SER A 277 -8.26 0.03 -27.98
C SER A 277 -7.97 1.07 -26.90
N SER A 278 -8.27 0.77 -25.65
CA SER A 278 -7.87 1.63 -24.53
C SER A 278 -6.78 0.98 -23.71
N PHE A 279 -5.82 1.81 -23.33
CA PHE A 279 -4.67 1.42 -22.52
C PHE A 279 -4.76 2.08 -21.17
N GLU A 280 -4.55 1.32 -20.10
CA GLU A 280 -4.36 1.87 -18.78
C GLU A 280 -2.87 2.09 -18.56
N LEU A 281 -2.50 3.34 -18.30
CA LEU A 281 -1.12 3.74 -18.03
C LEU A 281 -0.96 4.00 -16.55
N VAL A 282 -0.07 3.25 -15.91
CA VAL A 282 0.22 3.35 -14.48
C VAL A 282 1.67 3.76 -14.26
N TYR A 283 1.88 4.88 -13.59
CA TYR A 283 3.18 5.33 -13.13
C TYR A 283 3.25 5.23 -11.61
N ASP A 284 4.16 4.40 -11.10
CA ASP A 284 4.34 4.18 -9.66
C ASP A 284 5.84 4.03 -9.34
N ARG A 285 6.41 5.07 -8.72
CA ARG A 285 7.82 5.09 -8.28
C ARG A 285 8.09 4.17 -7.09
N TRP A 286 7.05 3.84 -6.33
CA TRP A 286 7.14 3.10 -5.08
C TRP A 286 6.90 1.60 -5.26
N ALA A 287 6.31 1.19 -6.40
CA ALA A 287 6.08 -0.21 -6.74
C ALA A 287 7.31 -1.13 -6.54
N PRO A 288 8.55 -0.76 -6.92
CA PRO A 288 9.73 -1.57 -6.59
C PRO A 288 9.92 -1.81 -5.10
N GLY A 289 9.68 -0.79 -4.26
CA GLY A 289 9.73 -0.89 -2.81
C GLY A 289 8.69 -1.88 -2.28
N THR A 290 7.46 -1.83 -2.80
CA THR A 290 6.39 -2.77 -2.44
C THR A 290 6.79 -4.22 -2.76
N TYR A 291 7.33 -4.48 -3.95
CA TYR A 291 7.76 -5.83 -4.34
C TYR A 291 8.95 -6.34 -3.53
N VAL A 292 9.97 -5.51 -3.31
CA VAL A 292 11.11 -5.88 -2.46
C VAL A 292 10.64 -6.17 -1.03
N GLY A 293 9.75 -5.33 -0.49
CA GLY A 293 9.14 -5.52 0.82
C GLY A 293 8.39 -6.86 0.93
N LEU A 294 7.56 -7.18 -0.07
CA LEU A 294 6.82 -8.43 -0.13
C LEU A 294 7.76 -9.66 -0.16
N ILE A 295 8.81 -9.62 -0.98
CA ILE A 295 9.80 -10.71 -1.07
C ILE A 295 10.48 -10.91 0.30
N LEU A 296 10.96 -9.84 0.93
CA LEU A 296 11.61 -9.90 2.25
C LEU A 296 10.66 -10.43 3.34
N PHE A 297 9.40 -9.99 3.31
CA PHE A 297 8.36 -10.45 4.23
C PHE A 297 8.12 -11.95 4.11
N VAL A 298 7.90 -12.45 2.89
CA VAL A 298 7.68 -13.88 2.62
C VAL A 298 8.90 -14.72 3.00
N LEU A 299 10.11 -14.31 2.61
CA LEU A 299 11.34 -15.00 3.00
C LEU A 299 11.52 -15.05 4.52
N GLY A 300 11.25 -13.93 5.21
CA GLY A 300 11.28 -13.85 6.66
C GLY A 300 10.28 -14.80 7.32
N ALA A 301 9.03 -14.85 6.82
CA ALA A 301 7.99 -15.75 7.30
C ALA A 301 8.37 -17.23 7.11
N LEU A 302 8.86 -17.61 5.93
CA LEU A 302 9.34 -18.97 5.65
C LEU A 302 10.49 -19.36 6.58
N CYS A 303 11.45 -18.45 6.82
CA CYS A 303 12.54 -18.69 7.76
C CYS A 303 12.06 -18.88 9.20
N LEU A 304 11.02 -18.15 9.63
CA LEU A 304 10.43 -18.29 10.97
C LEU A 304 9.70 -19.63 11.11
N LEU A 305 8.93 -20.05 10.11
CA LEU A 305 8.25 -21.36 10.09
C LEU A 305 9.26 -22.52 10.14
N TRP A 306 10.33 -22.42 9.35
CA TRP A 306 11.40 -23.42 9.35
C TRP A 306 12.10 -23.51 10.72
N LYS A 307 12.38 -22.37 11.37
CA LYS A 307 13.00 -22.39 12.70
C LYS A 307 12.06 -22.97 13.76
N GLY A 308 10.78 -22.61 13.73
CA GLY A 308 9.78 -23.13 14.67
C GLY A 308 9.63 -24.66 14.58
N THR A 309 9.59 -25.21 13.37
CA THR A 309 9.52 -26.67 13.17
C THR A 309 10.75 -27.42 13.68
N LYS A 310 11.95 -26.84 13.58
CA LYS A 310 13.16 -27.42 14.19
C LYS A 310 13.09 -27.44 15.72
N THR A 311 12.59 -26.37 16.35
CA THR A 311 12.45 -26.31 17.82
C THR A 311 11.44 -27.33 18.34
N VAL A 312 10.34 -27.54 17.63
CA VAL A 312 9.33 -28.56 18.00
C VAL A 312 9.92 -29.97 17.88
N LYS A 313 10.60 -30.29 16.76
CA LYS A 313 11.23 -31.60 16.58
C LYS A 313 12.24 -31.92 17.68
N LEU A 314 13.12 -30.98 18.03
CA LEU A 314 14.12 -31.18 19.09
C LEU A 314 13.47 -31.50 20.45
N ARG A 315 12.41 -30.77 20.83
CA ARG A 315 11.67 -31.05 22.07
C ARG A 315 10.97 -32.41 22.07
N THR A 316 10.48 -32.86 20.90
CA THR A 316 9.86 -34.18 20.79
C THR A 316 10.89 -35.30 21.00
N TYR A 317 12.10 -35.16 20.46
CA TYR A 317 13.19 -36.12 20.71
C TYR A 317 13.62 -36.14 22.19
N GLU A 318 13.79 -34.97 22.83
CA GLU A 318 14.12 -34.87 24.26
C GLU A 318 13.04 -35.41 25.20
N SER A 319 11.78 -35.51 24.76
CA SER A 319 10.66 -36.04 25.56
C SER A 319 10.42 -37.54 25.42
N VAL A 320 11.10 -38.20 24.47
CA VAL A 320 10.96 -39.63 24.16
C VAL A 320 12.14 -40.45 24.70
N GLU A 321 13.23 -39.79 25.11
CA GLU A 321 14.34 -40.35 25.90
C GLU A 321 14.11 -40.16 27.41
#